data_AF-A0A7J4SJM3-F1
#
_entry.id   AF-A0A7J4SJM3-F1
#
_cell.length_a   1.000
_cell.length_b   1.000
_cell.length_c   1.000
_cell.angle_alpha   90.00
_cell.angle_beta   90.00
_cell.angle_gamma   90.00
#
_symmetry.space_group_name_H-M   'P 1'
#
loop_
_entity.id
_entity.type
_entity.pdbx_description
1 polymer ?
#
loop_
_entity_poly.entity_id
_entity_poly.type
_entity_poly.pdbx_seq_one_letter_code
_entity_poly.pdbx_strand_id
1 'polypeptide(L)'
;DINPGNADSSPGLHLGFTSLTVNDEELWLFDANSGVNGRELWTSNLSASGTQQLTGYSGDGIIADSVSIVWMNGLVFSDSNYDLMWTDGVSLYNLFDAPFIGLDAQILLDPVQNKISSHTSTTFVVDESGIWFSGIHDDIGFEMHYLSNDGQLMSWNLNSFEDSSPNAILSLGQSTILVADDGINGRQLVELQTDGSHSWLTSMTLQSNGNPPTNVGENLGLNLLANKIIFDAQISGVDPTVWSYDLLSNTVTELSSLMVAPSERVEPVILDNRIWFDCITGSTAEELCVSDGTTTGTKVIHEFQPGMNSAEIRGMMATDNHLLIIANGEEGGLDTGHCLWSFDVTTLQAKLVYDPWTGIGNNSDATNYGDLVGNNELVMFVADDGISGHELHLWSPLTLNDEWLIW
;
A
#
# COMPACT_ATOMS: atom_id res chain seq x y z
N ASP A 1 20.56 -12.04 -19.57
CA ASP A 1 20.55 -10.70 -20.16
C ASP A 1 19.30 -10.57 -21.01
N ILE A 2 18.32 -9.81 -20.53
CA ILE A 2 16.98 -9.66 -21.15
C ILE A 2 17.01 -8.64 -22.29
N ASN A 3 17.87 -7.62 -22.20
CA ASN A 3 18.06 -6.60 -23.23
C ASN A 3 19.55 -6.54 -23.59
N PRO A 4 20.04 -7.42 -24.48
CA PRO A 4 21.47 -7.58 -24.77
C PRO A 4 22.12 -6.41 -25.55
N GLY A 5 21.63 -5.18 -25.36
CA GLY A 5 22.15 -3.94 -25.93
C GLY A 5 22.78 -3.00 -24.88
N ASN A 6 22.86 -1.71 -25.22
CA ASN A 6 23.37 -0.68 -24.31
C ASN A 6 22.28 -0.05 -23.43
N ALA A 7 21.05 -0.56 -23.50
CA ALA A 7 19.90 -0.05 -22.77
C ALA A 7 19.53 -1.01 -21.65
N ASP A 8 19.04 -0.47 -20.54
CA ASP A 8 18.63 -1.26 -19.39
C ASP A 8 17.31 -1.99 -19.66
N SER A 9 17.14 -3.13 -19.00
CA SER A 9 15.86 -3.87 -18.99
C SER A 9 14.93 -3.41 -17.85
N SER A 10 15.50 -2.79 -16.81
CA SER A 10 14.83 -2.27 -15.61
C SER A 10 13.71 -3.22 -15.12
N PRO A 11 14.06 -4.44 -14.67
CA PRO A 11 13.09 -5.44 -14.26
C PRO A 11 12.35 -5.02 -12.97
N GLY A 12 11.04 -5.26 -12.93
CA GLY A 12 10.17 -4.94 -11.80
C GLY A 12 9.90 -3.45 -11.62
N LEU A 13 10.05 -2.63 -12.67
CA LEU A 13 9.92 -1.18 -12.55
C LEU A 13 8.49 -0.72 -12.21
N HIS A 14 7.47 -1.42 -12.72
CA HIS A 14 6.08 -1.01 -12.54
C HIS A 14 5.30 -1.97 -11.64
N LEU A 15 5.51 -3.28 -11.79
CA LEU A 15 4.78 -4.30 -11.02
C LEU A 15 5.61 -4.89 -9.88
N GLY A 16 6.89 -4.52 -9.75
CA GLY A 16 7.80 -5.14 -8.81
C GLY A 16 8.10 -6.60 -9.15
N PHE A 17 8.46 -7.37 -8.12
CA PHE A 17 8.71 -8.80 -8.21
C PHE A 17 7.73 -9.56 -7.34
N THR A 18 7.07 -10.57 -7.91
CA THR A 18 6.13 -11.44 -7.20
C THR A 18 6.54 -12.89 -7.40
N SER A 19 6.64 -13.69 -6.33
CA SER A 19 6.86 -15.13 -6.46
C SER A 19 5.54 -15.92 -6.35
N LEU A 20 5.42 -16.95 -7.18
CA LEU A 20 4.34 -17.94 -7.16
C LEU A 20 4.94 -19.34 -7.06
N THR A 21 4.24 -20.26 -6.40
CA THR A 21 4.62 -21.69 -6.40
C THR A 21 3.71 -22.46 -7.34
N VAL A 22 4.29 -23.08 -8.36
CA VAL A 22 3.57 -23.82 -9.40
C VAL A 22 4.21 -25.19 -9.56
N ASN A 23 3.43 -26.25 -9.30
CA ASN A 23 3.94 -27.64 -9.35
C ASN A 23 5.24 -27.87 -8.56
N ASP A 24 5.32 -27.32 -7.34
CA ASP A 24 6.50 -27.35 -6.45
C ASP A 24 7.75 -26.59 -6.98
N GLU A 25 7.60 -25.77 -8.02
CA GLU A 25 8.63 -24.85 -8.53
C GLU A 25 8.27 -23.40 -8.19
N GLU A 26 9.24 -22.62 -7.72
CA GLU A 26 9.08 -21.19 -7.49
C GLU A 26 9.33 -20.42 -8.79
N LEU A 27 8.34 -19.64 -9.21
CA LEU A 27 8.39 -18.76 -10.37
C LEU A 27 8.31 -17.31 -9.92
N TRP A 28 9.23 -16.48 -10.41
CA TRP A 28 9.28 -15.04 -10.18
C TRP A 28 8.69 -14.29 -11.37
N LEU A 29 7.64 -13.52 -11.14
CA LEU A 29 7.01 -12.65 -12.10
C LEU A 29 7.49 -11.21 -11.90
N PHE A 30 7.76 -10.53 -13.01
CA PHE A 30 8.20 -9.13 -13.03
C PHE A 30 8.01 -8.55 -14.43
N ASP A 31 7.87 -7.23 -14.54
CA ASP A 31 7.86 -6.54 -15.83
C ASP A 31 9.28 -6.17 -16.27
N ALA A 32 9.61 -6.30 -17.55
CA ALA A 32 10.93 -5.89 -18.07
C ALA A 32 10.88 -5.52 -19.55
N ASN A 33 11.79 -4.64 -19.96
CA ASN A 33 11.93 -4.23 -21.36
C ASN A 33 13.00 -5.07 -22.07
N SER A 34 12.63 -5.74 -23.16
CA SER A 34 13.55 -6.56 -23.99
C SER A 34 14.32 -5.76 -25.04
N GLY A 35 13.99 -4.48 -25.22
CA GLY A 35 14.47 -3.64 -26.32
C GLY A 35 13.82 -3.93 -27.67
N VAL A 36 12.90 -4.92 -27.75
CA VAL A 36 12.21 -5.31 -29.01
C VAL A 36 10.71 -5.02 -28.93
N ASN A 37 10.04 -5.54 -27.90
CA ASN A 37 8.58 -5.44 -27.74
C ASN A 37 8.16 -4.45 -26.65
N GLY A 38 9.04 -3.50 -26.29
CA GLY A 38 8.78 -2.65 -25.12
C GLY A 38 8.82 -3.45 -23.81
N ARG A 39 8.17 -2.91 -22.78
CA ARG A 39 8.05 -3.49 -21.44
C ARG A 39 6.89 -4.49 -21.37
N GLU A 40 7.20 -5.70 -20.95
CA GLU A 40 6.29 -6.84 -20.96
C GLU A 40 6.36 -7.58 -19.63
N LEU A 41 5.38 -8.43 -19.32
CA LEU A 41 5.42 -9.33 -18.17
C LEU A 41 6.31 -10.54 -18.47
N TRP A 42 7.15 -10.92 -17.51
CA TRP A 42 8.06 -12.06 -17.57
C TRP A 42 7.82 -13.02 -16.41
N THR A 43 8.25 -14.26 -16.60
CA THR A 43 8.38 -15.28 -15.57
C THR A 43 9.83 -15.77 -15.54
N SER A 44 10.33 -16.17 -14.36
CA SER A 44 11.66 -16.75 -14.21
C SER A 44 11.70 -17.77 -13.08
N ASN A 45 12.27 -18.95 -13.34
CA ASN A 45 12.67 -19.90 -12.30
C ASN A 45 14.13 -19.67 -11.84
N LEU A 46 14.63 -18.45 -11.96
CA LEU A 46 16.02 -18.05 -11.67
C LEU A 46 17.08 -18.70 -12.58
N SER A 47 16.66 -19.38 -13.65
CA SER A 47 17.56 -19.87 -14.71
C SER A 47 17.40 -19.08 -16.00
N ALA A 48 18.47 -19.01 -16.80
CA ALA A 48 18.42 -18.35 -18.10
C ALA A 48 17.41 -18.99 -19.06
N SER A 49 17.21 -20.31 -18.99
CA SER A 49 16.26 -21.04 -19.86
C SER A 49 14.80 -20.95 -19.38
N GLY A 50 14.58 -20.78 -18.08
CA GLY A 50 13.25 -20.59 -17.51
C GLY A 50 12.83 -19.14 -17.38
N THR A 51 13.65 -18.20 -17.86
CA THR A 51 13.26 -16.79 -17.97
C THR A 51 12.58 -16.56 -19.32
N GLN A 52 11.27 -16.29 -19.29
CA GLN A 52 10.43 -16.22 -20.50
C GLN A 52 9.45 -15.05 -20.42
N GLN A 53 9.16 -14.45 -21.57
CA GLN A 53 8.14 -13.41 -21.72
C GLN A 53 6.75 -14.07 -21.72
N LEU A 54 5.81 -13.55 -20.93
CA LEU A 54 4.44 -14.05 -20.82
C LEU A 54 3.46 -13.25 -21.70
N THR A 55 3.58 -11.92 -21.73
CA THR A 55 2.80 -11.05 -22.62
C THR A 55 3.51 -10.87 -23.95
N GLY A 56 2.92 -10.18 -24.93
CA GLY A 56 3.51 -10.04 -26.26
C GLY A 56 2.79 -9.01 -27.13
N TYR A 57 2.47 -7.88 -26.53
CA TYR A 57 1.74 -6.80 -27.19
C TYR A 57 2.63 -6.08 -28.22
N SER A 58 2.01 -5.33 -29.11
CA SER A 58 2.75 -4.48 -30.05
C SER A 58 3.16 -3.17 -29.35
N GLY A 59 4.31 -3.18 -28.68
CA GLY A 59 4.76 -2.10 -27.80
C GLY A 59 4.62 -2.50 -26.34
N ASP A 60 4.72 -1.55 -25.41
CA ASP A 60 4.65 -1.83 -23.98
C ASP A 60 3.33 -2.55 -23.64
N GLY A 61 3.42 -3.75 -23.07
CA GLY A 61 2.32 -4.51 -22.49
C GLY A 61 2.04 -4.16 -21.03
N ILE A 62 3.03 -3.61 -20.33
CA ILE A 62 2.94 -3.12 -18.95
C ILE A 62 3.38 -1.65 -18.92
N ILE A 63 2.58 -0.81 -18.27
CA ILE A 63 2.80 0.65 -18.17
C ILE A 63 2.94 1.09 -16.71
N ALA A 64 3.29 2.36 -16.48
CA ALA A 64 3.46 2.89 -15.13
C ALA A 64 2.19 2.82 -14.27
N ASP A 65 1.02 2.87 -14.91
CA ASP A 65 -0.29 2.78 -14.26
C ASP A 65 -0.80 1.33 -14.15
N SER A 66 -0.01 0.34 -14.59
CA SER A 66 -0.35 -1.07 -14.40
C SER A 66 -0.28 -1.42 -12.92
N VAL A 67 -1.26 -2.18 -12.45
CA VAL A 67 -1.39 -2.60 -11.05
C VAL A 67 -1.46 -4.12 -10.99
N SER A 68 -1.07 -4.72 -9.87
CA SER A 68 -1.16 -6.18 -9.70
C SER A 68 -1.42 -6.61 -8.27
N ILE A 69 -1.98 -7.80 -8.12
CA ILE A 69 -2.17 -8.48 -6.82
C ILE A 69 -2.15 -9.99 -7.01
N VAL A 70 -1.69 -10.73 -6.00
CA VAL A 70 -1.77 -12.20 -6.00
C VAL A 70 -3.19 -12.63 -5.64
N TRP A 71 -3.80 -13.46 -6.47
CA TRP A 71 -5.11 -14.07 -6.22
C TRP A 71 -5.24 -15.42 -6.93
N MET A 72 -5.93 -16.38 -6.29
CA MET A 72 -6.21 -17.71 -6.84
C MET A 72 -4.96 -18.46 -7.36
N ASN A 73 -3.86 -18.41 -6.59
CA ASN A 73 -2.55 -18.98 -6.96
C ASN A 73 -1.95 -18.42 -8.26
N GLY A 74 -2.33 -17.20 -8.63
CA GLY A 74 -1.81 -16.49 -9.78
C GLY A 74 -1.61 -15.01 -9.50
N LEU A 75 -1.16 -14.28 -10.52
CA LEU A 75 -1.05 -12.84 -10.53
C LEU A 75 -2.21 -12.26 -11.34
N VAL A 76 -3.05 -11.45 -10.69
CA VAL A 76 -3.98 -10.52 -11.37
C VAL A 76 -3.21 -9.26 -11.69
N PHE A 77 -3.31 -8.74 -12.92
CA PHE A 77 -2.68 -7.48 -13.28
C PHE A 77 -3.46 -6.73 -14.37
N SER A 78 -3.24 -5.42 -14.50
CA SER A 78 -3.71 -4.65 -15.65
C SER A 78 -2.65 -4.51 -16.74
N ASP A 79 -3.03 -4.76 -17.98
CA ASP A 79 -2.17 -4.55 -19.14
C ASP A 79 -2.21 -3.09 -19.65
N SER A 80 -1.47 -2.81 -20.72
CA SER A 80 -1.42 -1.48 -21.33
C SER A 80 -2.68 -1.05 -22.08
N ASN A 81 -3.65 -1.95 -22.28
CA ASN A 81 -4.98 -1.64 -22.79
C ASN A 81 -6.00 -1.47 -21.65
N TYR A 82 -5.54 -1.51 -20.39
CA TYR A 82 -6.35 -1.50 -19.18
C TYR A 82 -7.19 -2.77 -18.98
N ASP A 83 -6.94 -3.84 -19.72
CA ASP A 83 -7.61 -5.12 -19.52
C ASP A 83 -7.11 -5.77 -18.23
N LEU A 84 -8.03 -6.39 -17.47
CA LEU A 84 -7.69 -7.18 -16.29
C LEU A 84 -7.33 -8.60 -16.70
N MET A 85 -6.10 -8.99 -16.41
CA MET A 85 -5.49 -10.25 -16.81
C MET A 85 -5.19 -11.11 -15.59
N TRP A 86 -5.10 -12.43 -15.80
CA TRP A 86 -4.64 -13.39 -14.80
C TRP A 86 -3.63 -14.37 -15.39
N THR A 87 -2.58 -14.68 -14.62
CA THR A 87 -1.60 -15.71 -14.99
C THR A 87 -1.22 -16.58 -13.80
N ASP A 88 -1.03 -17.88 -14.03
CA ASP A 88 -0.40 -18.80 -13.08
C ASP A 88 1.14 -18.75 -13.17
N GLY A 89 1.72 -17.83 -13.93
CA GLY A 89 3.16 -17.77 -14.21
C GLY A 89 3.62 -18.62 -15.40
N VAL A 90 2.71 -19.36 -16.04
CA VAL A 90 2.96 -20.16 -17.25
C VAL A 90 2.02 -19.78 -18.39
N SER A 91 0.72 -19.69 -18.09
CA SER A 91 -0.36 -19.40 -19.02
C SER A 91 -1.00 -18.05 -18.69
N LEU A 92 -1.51 -17.36 -19.71
CA LEU A 92 -2.12 -16.04 -19.58
C LEU A 92 -3.58 -16.08 -20.03
N TYR A 93 -4.46 -15.47 -19.25
CA TYR A 93 -5.91 -15.41 -19.47
C TYR A 93 -6.43 -13.99 -19.22
N ASN A 94 -7.55 -13.61 -19.85
CA ASN A 94 -8.37 -12.54 -19.29
C ASN A 94 -8.87 -12.99 -17.90
N LEU A 95 -8.94 -12.09 -16.92
CA LEU A 95 -9.35 -12.40 -15.56
C LEU A 95 -10.71 -13.12 -15.51
N PHE A 96 -11.66 -12.70 -16.33
CA PHE A 96 -13.02 -13.24 -16.37
C PHE A 96 -13.14 -14.58 -17.11
N ASP A 97 -12.07 -14.98 -17.81
CA ASP A 97 -11.91 -16.27 -18.49
C ASP A 97 -10.91 -17.20 -17.76
N ALA A 98 -10.50 -16.84 -16.54
CA ALA A 98 -9.50 -17.61 -15.79
C ALA A 98 -9.99 -19.05 -15.53
N PRO A 99 -9.07 -20.04 -15.54
CA PRO A 99 -9.43 -21.46 -15.56
C PRO A 99 -10.12 -21.98 -14.29
N PHE A 100 -10.10 -21.22 -13.19
CA PHE A 100 -10.82 -21.53 -11.95
C PHE A 100 -12.30 -21.11 -12.01
N ILE A 101 -12.70 -20.26 -12.97
CA ILE A 101 -14.07 -19.83 -13.16
C ILE A 101 -14.86 -20.95 -13.86
N GLY A 102 -15.90 -21.44 -13.19
CA GLY A 102 -16.76 -22.48 -13.74
C GLY A 102 -17.57 -21.99 -14.94
N LEU A 103 -17.92 -22.90 -15.86
CA LEU A 103 -18.65 -22.58 -17.09
C LEU A 103 -19.96 -21.81 -16.85
N ASP A 104 -20.71 -22.16 -15.80
CA ASP A 104 -21.96 -21.47 -15.46
C ASP A 104 -21.75 -20.00 -15.10
N ALA A 105 -20.64 -19.68 -14.41
CA ALA A 105 -20.25 -18.32 -14.08
C ALA A 105 -19.70 -17.57 -15.31
N GLN A 106 -18.88 -18.23 -16.12
CA GLN A 106 -18.33 -17.65 -17.36
C GLN A 106 -19.43 -17.18 -18.31
N ILE A 107 -20.53 -17.96 -18.46
CA ILE A 107 -21.69 -17.56 -19.28
C ILE A 107 -22.31 -16.22 -18.81
N LEU A 108 -22.23 -15.92 -17.51
CA LEU A 108 -22.72 -14.67 -16.93
C LEU A 108 -21.71 -13.52 -17.06
N LEU A 109 -20.40 -13.83 -17.08
CA LEU A 109 -19.31 -12.86 -17.21
C LEU A 109 -19.06 -12.43 -18.66
N ASP A 110 -19.20 -13.34 -19.64
CA ASP A 110 -19.01 -13.08 -21.07
C ASP A 110 -19.67 -11.77 -21.58
N PRO A 111 -20.94 -11.45 -21.24
CA PRO A 111 -21.57 -10.22 -21.72
C PRO A 111 -21.11 -8.94 -21.02
N VAL A 112 -20.41 -9.04 -19.88
CA VAL A 112 -20.00 -7.90 -19.05
C VAL A 112 -18.49 -7.68 -18.99
N GLN A 113 -17.66 -8.68 -19.30
CA GLN A 113 -16.20 -8.55 -19.19
C GLN A 113 -15.62 -7.38 -20.01
N ASN A 114 -16.11 -7.16 -21.24
CA ASN A 114 -15.65 -6.07 -22.10
C ASN A 114 -16.09 -4.68 -21.62
N LYS A 115 -16.93 -4.60 -20.59
CA LYS A 115 -17.33 -3.34 -19.98
C LYS A 115 -16.44 -2.95 -18.82
N ILE A 116 -15.64 -3.88 -18.30
CA ILE A 116 -14.82 -3.68 -17.11
C ILE A 116 -13.37 -3.54 -17.52
N SER A 117 -12.75 -2.44 -17.09
CA SER A 117 -11.33 -2.19 -17.28
C SER A 117 -10.73 -1.54 -16.04
N SER A 118 -9.42 -1.61 -15.93
CA SER A 118 -8.68 -0.86 -14.93
C SER A 118 -8.63 0.64 -15.26
N HIS A 119 -8.17 1.43 -14.30
CA HIS A 119 -7.90 2.85 -14.40
C HIS A 119 -6.55 3.13 -13.72
N THR A 120 -5.99 4.32 -13.93
CA THR A 120 -4.76 4.77 -13.27
C THR A 120 -4.85 4.83 -11.75
N SER A 121 -6.06 4.69 -11.20
CA SER A 121 -6.33 4.68 -9.76
C SER A 121 -6.99 3.37 -9.29
N THR A 122 -6.94 2.32 -10.11
CA THR A 122 -7.43 0.99 -9.71
C THR A 122 -6.68 0.51 -8.50
N THR A 123 -7.42 0.00 -7.52
CA THR A 123 -6.89 -0.63 -6.31
C THR A 123 -7.48 -2.02 -6.18
N PHE A 124 -6.74 -2.93 -5.57
CA PHE A 124 -7.18 -4.31 -5.31
C PHE A 124 -7.11 -4.62 -3.83
N VAL A 125 -8.07 -5.39 -3.33
CA VAL A 125 -7.99 -6.07 -2.03
C VAL A 125 -8.51 -7.49 -2.21
N VAL A 126 -7.73 -8.47 -1.76
CA VAL A 126 -8.11 -9.88 -1.78
C VAL A 126 -8.47 -10.33 -0.37
N ASP A 127 -9.53 -11.10 -0.24
CA ASP A 127 -9.90 -11.79 0.99
C ASP A 127 -10.16 -13.28 0.73
N GLU A 128 -10.69 -13.98 1.75
CA GLU A 128 -10.95 -15.42 1.66
C GLU A 128 -12.05 -15.79 0.64
N SER A 129 -12.88 -14.82 0.24
CA SER A 129 -14.06 -15.04 -0.59
C SER A 129 -13.90 -14.55 -2.02
N GLY A 130 -13.00 -13.60 -2.28
CA GLY A 130 -12.80 -13.04 -3.61
C GLY A 130 -11.80 -11.89 -3.68
N ILE A 131 -11.93 -11.13 -4.78
CA ILE A 131 -11.16 -9.92 -5.04
C ILE A 131 -12.12 -8.72 -5.17
N TRP A 132 -11.87 -7.71 -4.36
CA TRP A 132 -12.44 -6.37 -4.44
C TRP A 132 -11.55 -5.50 -5.31
N PHE A 133 -12.13 -4.72 -6.22
CA PHE A 133 -11.34 -3.81 -7.04
C PHE A 133 -12.12 -2.59 -7.51
N SER A 134 -11.44 -1.44 -7.60
CA SER A 134 -11.99 -0.26 -8.25
C SER A 134 -11.63 -0.25 -9.74
N GLY A 135 -12.58 0.03 -10.61
CA GLY A 135 -12.39 -0.07 -12.06
C GLY A 135 -13.43 0.71 -12.83
N ILE A 136 -13.18 0.93 -14.12
CA ILE A 136 -14.17 1.50 -15.02
C ILE A 136 -15.17 0.41 -15.37
N HIS A 137 -16.45 0.76 -15.29
CA HIS A 137 -17.52 0.04 -15.94
C HIS A 137 -18.24 0.95 -16.94
N ASP A 138 -18.27 0.61 -18.23
CA ASP A 138 -18.77 1.47 -19.33
C ASP A 138 -20.12 2.15 -19.07
N ASP A 139 -21.03 1.49 -18.35
CA ASP A 139 -22.37 2.01 -18.06
C ASP A 139 -22.45 2.90 -16.79
N ILE A 140 -21.50 2.79 -15.86
CA ILE A 140 -21.60 3.41 -14.52
C ILE A 140 -20.37 4.21 -14.10
N GLY A 141 -19.31 4.25 -14.91
CA GLY A 141 -18.10 5.02 -14.61
C GLY A 141 -17.09 4.24 -13.77
N PHE A 142 -16.18 4.96 -13.14
CA PHE A 142 -15.16 4.41 -12.25
C PHE A 142 -15.75 4.15 -10.86
N GLU A 143 -15.92 2.86 -10.57
CA GLU A 143 -16.79 2.33 -9.54
C GLU A 143 -16.18 1.09 -8.86
N MET A 144 -16.84 0.60 -7.81
CA MET A 144 -16.36 -0.55 -7.05
C MET A 144 -16.95 -1.85 -7.59
N HIS A 145 -16.11 -2.88 -7.63
CA HIS A 145 -16.45 -4.22 -8.08
C HIS A 145 -15.97 -5.27 -7.09
N TYR A 146 -16.62 -6.43 -7.15
CA TYR A 146 -16.22 -7.63 -6.43
C TYR A 146 -16.39 -8.84 -7.35
N LEU A 147 -15.35 -9.67 -7.43
CA LEU A 147 -15.38 -10.96 -8.11
C LEU A 147 -15.09 -12.07 -7.09
N SER A 148 -16.07 -12.93 -6.84
CA SER A 148 -15.89 -14.06 -5.93
C SER A 148 -14.96 -15.12 -6.51
N ASN A 149 -14.42 -15.98 -5.64
CA ASN A 149 -13.62 -17.14 -6.05
C ASN A 149 -14.38 -18.11 -6.99
N ASP A 150 -15.71 -18.09 -6.96
CA ASP A 150 -16.59 -18.89 -7.83
C ASP A 150 -17.02 -18.13 -9.11
N GLY A 151 -16.49 -16.92 -9.35
CA GLY A 151 -16.77 -16.12 -10.55
C GLY A 151 -18.09 -15.33 -10.51
N GLN A 152 -18.63 -15.04 -9.33
CA GLN A 152 -19.77 -14.12 -9.22
C GLN A 152 -19.26 -12.68 -9.18
N LEU A 153 -19.70 -11.87 -10.15
CA LEU A 153 -19.34 -10.46 -10.26
C LEU A 153 -20.47 -9.56 -9.72
N MET A 154 -20.10 -8.61 -8.88
CA MET A 154 -20.96 -7.55 -8.36
C MET A 154 -20.33 -6.20 -8.65
N SER A 155 -21.15 -5.22 -9.01
CA SER A 155 -20.74 -3.85 -9.31
C SER A 155 -21.70 -2.89 -8.64
N TRP A 156 -21.18 -1.85 -8.00
CA TRP A 156 -21.97 -0.81 -7.35
C TRP A 156 -21.87 0.49 -8.14
N ASN A 157 -23.00 1.08 -8.50
CA ASN A 157 -23.04 2.48 -8.89
C ASN A 157 -23.28 3.29 -7.62
N LEU A 158 -22.19 3.80 -7.03
CA LEU A 158 -22.23 4.54 -5.77
C LEU A 158 -22.54 6.03 -6.02
N ASN A 159 -22.22 6.52 -7.22
CA ASN A 159 -22.55 7.87 -7.66
C ASN A 159 -23.35 7.85 -8.96
N SER A 160 -24.64 8.18 -8.87
CA SER A 160 -25.51 8.16 -10.05
C SER A 160 -25.28 9.30 -11.06
N PHE A 161 -24.39 10.24 -10.76
CA PHE A 161 -24.14 11.44 -11.58
C PHE A 161 -22.81 11.39 -12.36
N GLU A 162 -21.80 10.73 -11.80
CA GLU A 162 -20.44 10.63 -12.32
C GLU A 162 -19.69 9.48 -11.62
N ASP A 163 -18.35 9.45 -11.69
CA ASP A 163 -17.53 8.44 -11.01
C ASP A 163 -17.61 8.57 -9.48
N SER A 164 -17.58 7.45 -8.76
CA SER A 164 -17.52 7.46 -7.29
C SER A 164 -16.09 7.48 -6.75
N SER A 165 -15.09 7.27 -7.61
CA SER A 165 -13.67 7.26 -7.22
C SER A 165 -13.35 6.41 -5.98
N PRO A 166 -13.73 5.11 -5.94
CA PRO A 166 -13.48 4.26 -4.77
C PRO A 166 -11.98 4.12 -4.48
N ASN A 167 -11.61 4.29 -3.22
CA ASN A 167 -10.25 4.11 -2.72
C ASN A 167 -10.28 3.67 -1.24
N ALA A 168 -9.11 3.46 -0.63
CA ALA A 168 -8.89 3.13 0.77
C ALA A 168 -9.81 1.99 1.24
N ILE A 169 -9.52 0.78 0.78
CA ILE A 169 -10.39 -0.38 0.94
C ILE A 169 -9.97 -1.19 2.18
N LEU A 170 -10.93 -1.45 3.07
CA LEU A 170 -10.79 -2.30 4.25
C LEU A 170 -11.74 -3.50 4.12
N SER A 171 -11.21 -4.66 3.74
CA SER A 171 -12.01 -5.90 3.71
C SER A 171 -12.28 -6.42 5.13
N LEU A 172 -13.52 -6.85 5.34
CA LEU A 172 -14.03 -7.48 6.56
C LEU A 172 -14.51 -8.91 6.31
N GLY A 173 -14.04 -9.54 5.22
CA GLY A 173 -14.42 -10.89 4.80
C GLY A 173 -15.68 -10.90 3.91
N GLN A 174 -16.86 -10.79 4.51
CA GLN A 174 -18.14 -10.82 3.74
C GLN A 174 -18.64 -9.43 3.30
N SER A 175 -18.00 -8.38 3.80
CA SER A 175 -18.22 -6.99 3.41
C SER A 175 -16.88 -6.28 3.24
N THR A 176 -16.92 -5.11 2.62
CA THR A 176 -15.79 -4.19 2.61
C THR A 176 -16.26 -2.81 3.00
N ILE A 177 -15.41 -2.05 3.69
CA ILE A 177 -15.60 -0.63 3.91
C ILE A 177 -14.58 0.11 3.06
N LEU A 178 -15.01 1.16 2.37
CA LEU A 178 -14.13 1.95 1.51
C LEU A 178 -14.56 3.42 1.49
N VAL A 179 -13.73 4.28 0.91
CA VAL A 179 -14.07 5.68 0.66
C VAL A 179 -14.54 5.84 -0.79
N ALA A 180 -15.71 6.45 -0.97
CA ALA A 180 -16.25 6.80 -2.28
C ALA A 180 -17.05 8.10 -2.22
N ASP A 181 -17.20 8.77 -3.37
CA ASP A 181 -18.10 9.90 -3.55
C ASP A 181 -19.53 9.41 -3.82
N ASP A 182 -20.52 9.94 -3.10
CA ASP A 182 -21.94 9.62 -3.28
C ASP A 182 -22.68 10.57 -4.25
N GLY A 183 -21.96 11.56 -4.80
CA GLY A 183 -22.47 12.61 -5.68
C GLY A 183 -23.28 13.71 -4.99
N ILE A 184 -23.43 13.67 -3.66
CA ILE A 184 -24.27 14.61 -2.89
C ILE A 184 -23.49 15.19 -1.69
N ASN A 185 -22.98 14.32 -0.84
CA ASN A 185 -22.18 14.58 0.34
C ASN A 185 -20.67 14.41 0.08
N GLY A 186 -20.25 14.09 -1.14
CA GLY A 186 -18.84 13.95 -1.52
C GLY A 186 -18.25 12.66 -1.00
N ARG A 187 -16.94 12.68 -0.71
CA ARG A 187 -16.21 11.50 -0.24
C ARG A 187 -16.64 11.09 1.17
N GLN A 188 -17.15 9.87 1.32
CA GLN A 188 -17.64 9.30 2.57
C GLN A 188 -17.22 7.84 2.70
N LEU A 189 -17.31 7.29 3.91
CA LEU A 189 -17.16 5.85 4.11
C LEU A 189 -18.47 5.15 3.72
N VAL A 190 -18.36 4.08 2.95
CA VAL A 190 -19.47 3.19 2.57
C VAL A 190 -19.09 1.75 2.87
N GLU A 191 -20.03 0.98 3.41
CA GLU A 191 -19.92 -0.46 3.52
C GLU A 191 -20.65 -1.13 2.36
N LEU A 192 -19.98 -2.01 1.63
CA LEU A 192 -20.54 -2.84 0.57
C LEU A 192 -20.64 -4.29 1.05
N GLN A 193 -21.79 -4.91 0.80
CA GLN A 193 -22.06 -6.30 1.17
C GLN A 193 -21.99 -7.19 -0.07
N THR A 194 -21.44 -8.40 0.04
CA THR A 194 -21.39 -9.35 -1.09
C THR A 194 -22.78 -9.82 -1.58
N ASP A 195 -23.88 -9.41 -0.94
CA ASP A 195 -25.24 -9.61 -1.46
C ASP A 195 -25.70 -8.50 -2.43
N GLY A 196 -24.84 -7.51 -2.72
CA GLY A 196 -25.12 -6.37 -3.59
C GLY A 196 -25.70 -5.14 -2.86
N SER A 197 -26.01 -5.24 -1.57
CA SER A 197 -26.45 -4.08 -0.78
C SER A 197 -25.26 -3.20 -0.35
N HIS A 198 -25.54 -1.95 0.01
CA HIS A 198 -24.54 -1.05 0.58
C HIS A 198 -25.18 -0.10 1.61
N SER A 199 -24.35 0.50 2.46
CA SER A 199 -24.76 1.51 3.44
C SER A 199 -23.68 2.56 3.65
N TRP A 200 -24.03 3.83 3.45
CA TRP A 200 -23.16 4.96 3.78
C TRP A 200 -23.03 5.08 5.30
N LEU A 201 -21.79 5.02 5.79
CA LEU A 201 -21.47 5.02 7.21
C LEU A 201 -21.32 6.45 7.75
N THR A 202 -20.92 7.38 6.88
CA THR A 202 -20.66 8.78 7.25
C THR A 202 -21.43 9.76 6.37
N SER A 203 -21.61 10.97 6.89
CA SER A 203 -22.20 12.11 6.17
C SER A 203 -21.50 13.40 6.62
N MET A 204 -20.17 13.43 6.49
CA MET A 204 -19.32 14.55 6.92
C MET A 204 -19.42 15.73 5.95
N THR A 205 -19.28 16.96 6.44
CA THR A 205 -19.24 18.18 5.62
C THR A 205 -18.17 19.14 6.14
N LEU A 206 -17.60 19.95 5.25
CA LEU A 206 -16.62 20.95 5.62
C LEU A 206 -17.22 21.95 6.61
N GLN A 207 -16.57 22.17 7.75
CA GLN A 207 -17.09 23.07 8.80
C GLN A 207 -17.14 24.54 8.36
N SER A 208 -16.33 24.92 7.37
CA SER A 208 -16.18 26.31 6.92
C SER A 208 -17.38 26.80 6.09
N ASN A 209 -17.98 25.94 5.27
CA ASN A 209 -19.00 26.31 4.30
C ASN A 209 -20.10 25.25 4.08
N GLY A 210 -20.00 24.08 4.72
CA GLY A 210 -20.93 22.97 4.56
C GLY A 210 -20.79 22.22 3.24
N ASN A 211 -19.74 22.50 2.44
CA ASN A 211 -19.50 21.76 1.21
C ASN A 211 -19.11 20.30 1.50
N PRO A 212 -19.34 19.39 0.53
CA PRO A 212 -18.79 18.04 0.56
C PRO A 212 -17.27 18.01 0.77
N PRO A 213 -16.74 17.14 1.65
CA PRO A 213 -15.30 16.91 1.74
C PRO A 213 -14.81 16.17 0.49
N THR A 214 -13.61 16.54 0.06
CA THR A 214 -12.92 15.86 -1.05
C THR A 214 -11.75 15.02 -0.59
N ASN A 215 -11.26 15.18 0.64
CA ASN A 215 -10.09 14.43 1.15
C ASN A 215 -10.51 13.64 2.40
N VAL A 216 -10.68 12.34 2.23
CA VAL A 216 -11.04 11.35 3.25
C VAL A 216 -10.27 10.06 2.94
N GLY A 217 -9.52 9.56 3.92
CA GLY A 217 -8.76 8.30 3.85
C GLY A 217 -7.69 8.28 2.76
N GLU A 218 -7.07 9.40 2.39
CA GLU A 218 -6.11 9.44 1.28
C GLU A 218 -4.72 8.98 1.67
N ASN A 219 -4.28 9.36 2.87
CA ASN A 219 -2.92 9.17 3.32
C ASN A 219 -2.85 8.09 4.40
N LEU A 220 -3.67 8.23 5.45
CA LEU A 220 -3.74 7.23 6.51
C LEU A 220 -4.51 6.00 6.03
N GLY A 221 -5.32 6.10 4.98
CA GLY A 221 -6.19 5.02 4.54
C GLY A 221 -7.25 4.66 5.59
N LEU A 222 -7.78 3.44 5.52
CA LEU A 222 -8.75 2.92 6.50
C LEU A 222 -8.12 1.81 7.36
N ASN A 223 -8.01 2.05 8.67
CA ASN A 223 -7.34 1.12 9.58
C ASN A 223 -8.28 0.65 10.68
N LEU A 224 -8.53 -0.66 10.75
CA LEU A 224 -9.35 -1.22 11.82
C LEU A 224 -8.54 -1.40 13.11
N LEU A 225 -8.94 -0.67 14.15
CA LEU A 225 -8.43 -0.80 15.51
C LEU A 225 -9.56 -1.20 16.45
N ALA A 226 -9.60 -2.48 16.81
CA ALA A 226 -10.70 -3.12 17.52
C ALA A 226 -12.06 -2.89 16.80
N ASN A 227 -12.92 -2.01 17.32
CA ASN A 227 -14.23 -1.68 16.74
C ASN A 227 -14.27 -0.31 16.05
N LYS A 228 -13.11 0.32 15.82
CA LYS A 228 -13.02 1.65 15.21
C LYS A 228 -12.21 1.61 13.94
N ILE A 229 -12.68 2.32 12.93
CA ILE A 229 -11.91 2.62 11.72
C ILE A 229 -11.21 3.95 11.96
N ILE A 230 -9.89 3.96 11.90
CA ILE A 230 -9.05 5.15 12.01
C ILE A 230 -8.65 5.56 10.59
N PHE A 231 -8.87 6.82 10.27
CA PHE A 231 -8.66 7.38 8.94
C PHE A 231 -8.35 8.88 9.02
N ASP A 232 -7.82 9.46 7.95
CA ASP A 232 -7.63 10.89 7.83
C ASP A 232 -8.79 11.58 7.12
N ALA A 233 -9.13 12.82 7.49
CA ALA A 233 -10.08 13.60 6.73
C ALA A 233 -9.85 15.10 6.88
N GLN A 234 -9.97 15.83 5.78
CA GLN A 234 -9.90 17.29 5.77
C GLN A 234 -11.30 17.87 5.91
N ILE A 235 -11.76 17.96 7.17
CA ILE A 235 -13.09 18.54 7.51
C ILE A 235 -12.98 20.00 7.94
N SER A 236 -11.81 20.41 8.41
CA SER A 236 -11.46 21.77 8.79
C SER A 236 -10.01 22.07 8.43
N GLY A 237 -9.60 23.34 8.49
CA GLY A 237 -8.21 23.71 8.21
C GLY A 237 -7.80 23.54 6.75
N VAL A 238 -6.49 23.39 6.52
CA VAL A 238 -5.87 23.20 5.21
C VAL A 238 -5.41 21.76 5.00
N ASP A 239 -5.18 21.00 6.06
CA ASP A 239 -4.58 19.66 5.99
C ASP A 239 -5.51 18.63 6.65
N PRO A 240 -5.53 17.37 6.18
CA PRO A 240 -6.29 16.30 6.83
C PRO A 240 -5.87 16.11 8.29
N THR A 241 -6.84 15.84 9.16
CA THR A 241 -6.62 15.49 10.58
C THR A 241 -6.99 14.03 10.83
N VAL A 242 -6.76 13.51 12.04
CA VAL A 242 -7.04 12.11 12.39
C VAL A 242 -8.48 11.95 12.90
N TRP A 243 -9.23 11.01 12.32
CA TRP A 243 -10.63 10.71 12.63
C TRP A 243 -10.83 9.25 12.98
N SER A 244 -11.97 8.97 13.63
CA SER A 244 -12.44 7.62 13.85
C SER A 244 -13.92 7.47 13.52
N TYR A 245 -14.29 6.28 13.03
CA TYR A 245 -15.67 5.81 12.96
C TYR A 245 -15.83 4.59 13.87
N ASP A 246 -16.72 4.67 14.86
CA ASP A 246 -17.00 3.55 15.76
C ASP A 246 -18.13 2.68 15.19
N LEU A 247 -17.83 1.42 14.90
CA LEU A 247 -18.73 0.44 14.29
C LEU A 247 -19.84 -0.04 15.24
N LEU A 248 -19.74 0.21 16.55
CA LEU A 248 -20.75 -0.17 17.53
C LEU A 248 -21.75 0.97 17.77
N SER A 249 -21.27 2.21 17.85
CA SER A 249 -22.13 3.37 18.08
C SER A 249 -22.52 4.12 16.82
N ASN A 250 -21.93 3.80 15.66
CA ASN A 250 -22.09 4.51 14.39
C ASN A 250 -21.76 6.00 14.52
N THR A 251 -20.68 6.32 15.24
CA THR A 251 -20.28 7.70 15.53
C THR A 251 -18.95 8.04 14.89
N VAL A 252 -18.91 9.16 14.16
CA VAL A 252 -17.69 9.79 13.68
C VAL A 252 -17.12 10.71 14.76
N THR A 253 -15.82 10.70 14.99
CA THR A 253 -15.13 11.56 15.98
C THR A 253 -13.76 11.99 15.48
N GLU A 254 -13.50 13.30 15.46
CA GLU A 254 -12.14 13.84 15.28
C GLU A 254 -11.30 13.49 16.52
N LEU A 255 -10.22 12.76 16.32
CA LEU A 255 -9.34 12.31 17.39
C LEU A 255 -8.35 13.41 17.81
N SER A 256 -7.87 14.20 16.85
CA SER A 256 -6.99 15.34 17.12
C SER A 256 -7.08 16.36 16.00
N SER A 257 -7.37 17.62 16.33
CA SER A 257 -7.32 18.75 15.40
C SER A 257 -5.94 19.44 15.35
N LEU A 258 -4.99 18.97 16.16
CA LEU A 258 -3.64 19.53 16.24
C LEU A 258 -2.62 18.74 15.41
N MET A 259 -2.96 17.50 15.06
CA MET A 259 -2.14 16.62 14.23
C MET A 259 -2.69 16.67 12.82
N VAL A 260 -1.82 17.09 11.90
CA VAL A 260 -2.16 17.32 10.51
C VAL A 260 -1.25 16.49 9.61
N ALA A 261 -1.70 16.25 8.37
CA ALA A 261 -0.98 15.45 7.37
C ALA A 261 -0.52 14.08 7.92
N PRO A 262 -1.42 13.28 8.54
CA PRO A 262 -1.05 11.95 9.00
C PRO A 262 -0.70 11.04 7.82
N SER A 263 0.38 10.28 7.94
CA SER A 263 0.83 9.31 6.93
C SER A 263 1.11 9.90 5.54
N GLU A 264 1.66 11.12 5.47
CA GLU A 264 1.99 11.73 4.17
C GLU A 264 3.20 11.05 3.50
N ARG A 265 4.08 10.42 4.28
CA ARG A 265 5.31 9.80 3.76
C ARG A 265 5.35 8.30 3.85
N VAL A 266 4.76 7.73 4.89
CA VAL A 266 4.85 6.29 5.13
C VAL A 266 3.48 5.71 5.49
N GLU A 267 3.26 4.50 4.99
CA GLU A 267 2.11 3.68 5.35
C GLU A 267 2.04 3.50 6.87
N PRO A 268 0.84 3.59 7.48
CA PRO A 268 0.71 3.39 8.90
C PRO A 268 0.94 1.94 9.29
N VAL A 269 1.51 1.74 10.48
CA VAL A 269 1.74 0.42 11.05
C VAL A 269 0.80 0.20 12.22
N ILE A 270 0.08 -0.92 12.24
CA ILE A 270 -0.69 -1.36 13.42
C ILE A 270 0.18 -2.28 14.27
N LEU A 271 0.45 -1.87 15.51
CA LEU A 271 1.20 -2.67 16.47
C LEU A 271 0.74 -2.39 17.90
N ASP A 272 0.58 -3.45 18.70
CA ASP A 272 0.16 -3.39 20.11
C ASP A 272 -1.11 -2.56 20.34
N ASN A 273 -2.15 -2.89 19.55
CA ASN A 273 -3.46 -2.23 19.57
C ASN A 273 -3.39 -0.70 19.44
N ARG A 274 -2.42 -0.22 18.66
CA ARG A 274 -2.22 1.17 18.29
C ARG A 274 -1.86 1.24 16.82
N ILE A 275 -2.16 2.38 16.21
CA ILE A 275 -1.71 2.74 14.87
C ILE A 275 -0.59 3.78 15.01
N TRP A 276 0.47 3.60 14.23
CA TRP A 276 1.69 4.39 14.23
C TRP A 276 1.91 4.96 12.84
N PHE A 277 2.20 6.25 12.76
CA PHE A 277 2.25 7.00 11.50
C PHE A 277 3.14 8.24 11.66
N ASP A 278 3.62 8.82 10.58
CA ASP A 278 4.23 10.15 10.59
C ASP A 278 3.13 11.23 10.64
N CYS A 279 3.37 12.34 11.36
CA CYS A 279 2.47 13.49 11.31
C CYS A 279 3.15 14.80 11.70
N ILE A 280 2.51 15.92 11.36
CA ILE A 280 2.98 17.28 11.67
C ILE A 280 2.09 17.93 12.73
N THR A 281 2.64 18.85 13.52
CA THR A 281 1.84 19.70 14.43
C THR A 281 2.21 21.19 14.31
N GLY A 282 1.48 22.06 15.01
CA GLY A 282 1.84 23.48 15.10
C GLY A 282 3.13 23.77 15.88
N SER A 283 3.69 22.78 16.58
CA SER A 283 4.90 22.91 17.41
C SER A 283 6.06 22.01 16.98
N THR A 284 5.79 21.02 16.13
CA THR A 284 6.76 20.06 15.62
C THR A 284 6.61 19.96 14.11
N ALA A 285 7.70 19.73 13.39
CA ALA A 285 7.59 19.25 12.02
C ALA A 285 7.13 17.77 12.02
N GLU A 286 7.37 17.08 10.91
CA GLU A 286 7.00 15.68 10.75
C GLU A 286 7.77 14.80 11.73
N GLU A 287 7.02 14.04 12.52
CA GLU A 287 7.52 13.22 13.62
C GLU A 287 6.68 11.95 13.81
N LEU A 288 7.14 11.04 14.69
CA LEU A 288 6.41 9.82 14.98
C LEU A 288 5.17 10.10 15.84
N CYS A 289 4.02 9.66 15.33
CA CYS A 289 2.71 9.84 15.91
C CYS A 289 2.04 8.49 16.20
N VAL A 290 1.11 8.49 17.15
CA VAL A 290 0.38 7.29 17.55
C VAL A 290 -1.08 7.60 17.82
N SER A 291 -1.96 6.62 17.62
CA SER A 291 -3.33 6.62 18.12
C SER A 291 -3.74 5.25 18.66
N ASP A 292 -4.49 5.24 19.77
CA ASP A 292 -5.21 4.07 20.30
C ASP A 292 -6.71 4.10 19.93
N GLY A 293 -7.10 4.98 19.02
CA GLY A 293 -8.49 5.22 18.65
C GLY A 293 -9.27 6.11 19.63
N THR A 294 -8.58 6.76 20.58
CA THR A 294 -9.16 7.77 21.48
C THR A 294 -8.50 9.13 21.29
N THR A 295 -9.21 10.20 21.65
CA THR A 295 -8.68 11.57 21.56
C THR A 295 -7.46 11.79 22.47
N THR A 296 -7.40 11.10 23.61
CA THR A 296 -6.29 11.24 24.57
C THR A 296 -5.05 10.43 24.16
N GLY A 297 -5.27 9.28 23.51
CA GLY A 297 -4.18 8.44 23.01
C GLY A 297 -3.64 8.86 21.65
N THR A 298 -4.24 9.86 20.99
CA THR A 298 -3.80 10.39 19.69
C THR A 298 -2.85 11.57 19.89
N LYS A 299 -1.55 11.37 19.61
CA LYS A 299 -0.50 12.38 19.87
C LYS A 299 0.81 12.08 19.11
N VAL A 300 1.66 13.09 18.99
CA VAL A 300 3.11 12.90 18.75
C VAL A 300 3.68 12.14 19.94
N ILE A 301 4.36 11.02 19.69
CA ILE A 301 4.88 10.13 20.73
C ILE A 301 6.40 10.25 20.88
N HIS A 302 7.09 10.61 19.80
CA HIS A 302 8.53 10.78 19.80
C HIS A 302 8.92 11.84 18.77
N GLU A 303 9.78 12.78 19.19
CA GLU A 303 10.47 13.71 18.29
C GLU A 303 11.87 13.15 18.03
N PHE A 304 12.14 12.67 16.83
CA PHE A 304 13.50 12.31 16.40
C PHE A 304 14.33 13.58 16.18
N GLN A 305 13.70 14.68 15.76
CA GLN A 305 14.32 15.97 15.48
C GLN A 305 13.61 17.09 16.26
N PRO A 306 14.17 17.51 17.41
CA PRO A 306 13.48 18.43 18.31
C PRO A 306 13.02 19.74 17.64
N GLY A 307 11.75 20.12 17.87
CA GLY A 307 11.18 21.37 17.39
C GLY A 307 10.73 21.33 15.93
N MET A 308 11.11 22.34 15.12
CA MET A 308 10.61 22.49 13.74
C MET A 308 11.52 21.83 12.69
N ASN A 309 12.42 20.94 13.11
CA ASN A 309 13.21 20.12 12.20
C ASN A 309 12.42 18.85 11.91
N SER A 310 12.44 18.39 10.65
CA SER A 310 11.68 17.21 10.23
C SER A 310 12.48 15.93 10.48
N ALA A 311 11.83 14.89 10.98
CA ALA A 311 12.40 13.55 11.05
C ALA A 311 12.51 12.88 9.68
N GLU A 312 11.76 13.35 8.67
CA GLU A 312 11.73 12.78 7.31
C GLU A 312 11.69 11.24 7.35
N ILE A 313 10.72 10.67 8.06
CA ILE A 313 10.49 9.23 8.16
C ILE A 313 10.30 8.67 6.75
N ARG A 314 11.06 7.62 6.42
CA ARG A 314 11.07 6.99 5.09
C ARG A 314 10.69 5.52 5.09
N GLY A 315 10.58 4.91 6.26
CA GLY A 315 10.11 3.53 6.37
C GLY A 315 9.76 3.19 7.79
N MET A 316 8.70 2.40 7.98
CA MET A 316 8.30 1.84 9.26
C MET A 316 7.98 0.35 9.09
N MET A 317 8.39 -0.46 10.06
CA MET A 317 8.10 -1.88 10.10
C MET A 317 7.88 -2.35 11.54
N ALA A 318 6.83 -3.12 11.77
CA ALA A 318 6.63 -3.79 13.05
C ALA A 318 7.53 -5.03 13.18
N THR A 319 8.16 -5.19 14.35
CA THR A 319 8.88 -6.41 14.74
C THR A 319 8.62 -6.74 16.21
N ASP A 320 7.99 -7.87 16.52
CA ASP A 320 7.55 -8.23 17.89
C ASP A 320 6.98 -7.03 18.68
N ASN A 321 7.73 -6.47 19.64
CA ASN A 321 7.34 -5.32 20.46
C ASN A 321 8.08 -4.01 20.09
N HIS A 322 8.61 -3.91 18.88
CA HIS A 322 9.34 -2.75 18.38
C HIS A 322 8.81 -2.30 17.02
N LEU A 323 8.90 -1.00 16.78
CA LEU A 323 8.84 -0.42 15.44
C LEU A 323 10.26 -0.13 14.99
N LEU A 324 10.64 -0.66 13.85
CA LEU A 324 11.83 -0.26 13.14
C LEU A 324 11.49 0.90 12.23
N ILE A 325 12.29 1.97 12.29
CA ILE A 325 11.98 3.25 11.65
C ILE A 325 13.25 3.75 10.97
N ILE A 326 13.16 4.10 9.69
CA ILE A 326 14.17 4.91 9.02
C ILE A 326 13.77 6.37 9.17
N ALA A 327 14.55 7.11 9.96
CA ALA A 327 14.32 8.52 10.23
C ALA A 327 15.64 9.27 10.32
N ASN A 328 15.62 10.54 9.92
CA ASN A 328 16.59 11.52 10.34
C ASN A 328 16.36 11.83 11.82
N GLY A 329 17.36 11.57 12.68
CA GLY A 329 17.23 11.77 14.11
C GLY A 329 18.46 12.44 14.74
N GLU A 330 18.47 12.51 16.06
CA GLU A 330 19.53 13.12 16.83
C GLU A 330 20.03 12.21 17.95
N GLU A 331 21.35 12.04 18.08
CA GLU A 331 21.98 11.43 19.26
C GLU A 331 22.89 12.44 19.98
N GLY A 332 22.47 12.86 21.17
CA GLY A 332 23.28 13.73 22.02
C GLY A 332 23.50 15.16 21.49
N GLY A 333 22.53 15.75 20.78
CA GLY A 333 22.67 17.08 20.18
C GLY A 333 23.18 17.07 18.74
N LEU A 334 23.42 15.88 18.16
CA LEU A 334 24.05 15.71 16.85
C LEU A 334 23.14 14.93 15.92
N ASP A 335 22.89 15.52 14.76
CA ASP A 335 22.17 14.92 13.64
C ASP A 335 22.87 13.61 13.19
N THR A 336 22.09 12.54 13.09
CA THR A 336 22.55 11.22 12.64
C THR A 336 22.38 11.01 11.13
N GLY A 337 21.67 11.91 10.45
CA GLY A 337 21.05 11.64 9.16
C GLY A 337 20.03 10.50 9.24
N HIS A 338 19.59 10.03 8.08
CA HIS A 338 18.65 8.92 7.99
C HIS A 338 19.33 7.64 8.42
N CYS A 339 18.88 7.06 9.53
CA CYS A 339 19.43 5.84 10.09
C CYS A 339 18.31 4.89 10.51
N LEU A 340 18.67 3.65 10.84
CA LEU A 340 17.73 2.69 11.41
C LEU A 340 17.62 2.87 12.92
N TRP A 341 16.41 3.22 13.35
CA TRP A 341 16.00 3.34 14.74
C TRP A 341 15.08 2.19 15.11
N SER A 342 15.16 1.77 16.37
CA SER A 342 14.20 0.86 16.99
C SER A 342 13.46 1.59 18.10
N PHE A 343 12.13 1.62 18.00
CA PHE A 343 11.23 2.20 18.98
C PHE A 343 10.50 1.08 19.74
N ASP A 344 10.81 0.91 21.02
CA ASP A 344 10.12 -0.05 21.88
C ASP A 344 8.72 0.49 22.22
N VAL A 345 7.68 -0.19 21.74
CA VAL A 345 6.30 0.29 21.92
C VAL A 345 5.78 0.11 23.35
N THR A 346 6.45 -0.69 24.17
CA THR A 346 6.12 -0.91 25.59
C THR A 346 6.75 0.16 26.47
N THR A 347 8.05 0.41 26.30
CA THR A 347 8.78 1.40 27.10
C THR A 347 8.71 2.81 26.54
N LEU A 348 8.25 2.96 25.29
CA LEU A 348 8.14 4.22 24.54
C LEU A 348 9.49 4.92 24.38
N GLN A 349 10.52 4.16 24.02
CA GLN A 349 11.89 4.65 23.86
C GLN A 349 12.42 4.32 22.46
N ALA A 350 12.97 5.33 21.79
CA ALA A 350 13.73 5.15 20.57
C ALA A 350 15.20 4.86 20.87
N LYS A 351 15.84 4.07 20.01
CA LYS A 351 17.27 3.80 20.05
C LYS A 351 17.82 3.68 18.63
N LEU A 352 18.90 4.39 18.34
CA LEU A 352 19.67 4.18 17.11
C LEU A 352 20.27 2.76 17.15
N VAL A 353 19.92 1.92 16.17
CA VAL A 353 20.37 0.52 16.12
C VAL A 353 21.35 0.25 14.99
N TYR A 354 21.32 1.07 13.93
CA TYR A 354 22.29 0.97 12.85
C TYR A 354 22.42 2.30 12.09
N ASP A 355 23.65 2.79 12.03
CA ASP A 355 24.07 3.98 11.26
C ASP A 355 25.06 3.50 10.18
N PRO A 356 24.64 3.49 8.89
CA PRO A 356 25.49 3.05 7.80
C PRO A 356 26.70 3.96 7.54
N TRP A 357 26.61 5.26 7.86
CA TRP A 357 27.66 6.25 7.59
C TRP A 357 28.01 7.06 8.84
N THR A 358 28.65 6.39 9.80
CA THR A 358 28.97 6.98 11.10
C THR A 358 29.83 8.23 11.04
N GLY A 359 29.49 9.24 11.85
CA GLY A 359 30.26 10.47 12.00
C GLY A 359 29.39 11.72 12.13
N ILE A 360 30.00 12.85 12.49
CA ILE A 360 29.25 14.11 12.69
C ILE A 360 28.87 14.71 11.34
N GLY A 361 27.57 14.91 11.11
CA GLY A 361 27.03 15.57 9.91
C GLY A 361 27.06 14.70 8.65
N ASN A 362 27.21 13.39 8.82
CA ASN A 362 27.01 12.43 7.75
C ASN A 362 25.51 12.10 7.63
N ASN A 363 25.09 11.64 6.46
CA ASN A 363 23.73 11.18 6.23
C ASN A 363 23.78 10.01 5.26
N SER A 364 23.39 8.83 5.73
CA SER A 364 23.37 7.63 4.88
C SER A 364 22.29 7.68 3.80
N ASP A 365 21.38 8.65 3.86
CA ASP A 365 20.25 8.77 2.92
C ASP A 365 19.48 7.45 2.78
N ALA A 366 19.41 6.67 3.88
CA ALA A 366 18.77 5.37 3.93
C ALA A 366 17.36 5.42 3.33
N THR A 367 17.02 4.37 2.58
CA THR A 367 15.76 4.19 1.85
C THR A 367 15.41 5.37 0.93
N ASN A 368 16.40 6.10 0.41
CA ASN A 368 16.20 6.98 -0.75
C ASN A 368 15.95 6.17 -2.03
N TYR A 369 16.44 4.92 -2.06
CA TYR A 369 16.17 3.94 -3.11
C TYR A 369 15.59 2.67 -2.50
N GLY A 370 14.36 2.32 -2.86
CA GLY A 370 13.65 1.15 -2.32
C GLY A 370 13.21 1.33 -0.86
N ASP A 371 12.64 0.27 -0.30
CA ASP A 371 11.94 0.30 0.99
C ASP A 371 12.70 -0.41 2.11
N LEU A 372 12.26 -0.19 3.35
CA LEU A 372 12.62 -1.03 4.49
C LEU A 372 11.83 -2.34 4.43
N VAL A 373 12.50 -3.45 4.16
CA VAL A 373 11.87 -4.77 4.00
C VAL A 373 12.51 -5.80 4.93
N GLY A 374 11.76 -6.81 5.35
CA GLY A 374 12.26 -7.76 6.33
C GLY A 374 11.19 -8.43 7.19
N ASN A 375 11.66 -9.02 8.29
CA ASN A 375 10.85 -9.70 9.29
C ASN A 375 11.50 -9.55 10.69
N ASN A 376 11.00 -10.29 11.68
CA ASN A 376 11.50 -10.25 13.05
C ASN A 376 12.96 -10.73 13.23
N GLU A 377 13.55 -11.38 12.22
CA GLU A 377 14.90 -11.93 12.28
C GLU A 377 15.91 -11.08 11.50
N LEU A 378 15.49 -10.48 10.38
CA LEU A 378 16.37 -9.78 9.46
C LEU A 378 15.61 -8.69 8.72
N VAL A 379 16.18 -7.50 8.68
CA VAL A 379 15.73 -6.40 7.82
C VAL A 379 16.82 -5.98 6.86
N MET A 380 16.38 -5.43 5.73
CA MET A 380 17.21 -5.01 4.63
C MET A 380 16.72 -3.67 4.10
N PHE A 381 17.65 -2.84 3.67
CA PHE A 381 17.38 -1.56 3.04
C PHE A 381 18.63 -1.07 2.31
N VAL A 382 18.45 -0.11 1.40
CA VAL A 382 19.58 0.52 0.71
C VAL A 382 19.99 1.80 1.42
N ALA A 383 21.29 2.02 1.60
CA ALA A 383 21.83 3.23 2.19
C ALA A 383 23.26 3.51 1.70
N ASP A 384 23.68 4.76 1.76
CA ASP A 384 25.05 5.21 1.50
C ASP A 384 25.96 4.93 2.71
N ASP A 385 27.06 4.23 2.50
CA ASP A 385 28.07 3.91 3.53
C ASP A 385 29.22 4.94 3.60
N GLY A 386 29.22 5.97 2.75
CA GLY A 386 30.26 6.98 2.62
C GLY A 386 31.55 6.51 1.94
N ILE A 387 31.59 5.28 1.42
CA ILE A 387 32.77 4.64 0.79
C ILE A 387 32.44 4.13 -0.61
N SER A 388 31.41 3.29 -0.71
CA SER A 388 30.89 2.61 -1.91
C SER A 388 29.76 3.41 -2.56
N GLY A 389 29.08 4.26 -1.79
CA GLY A 389 27.80 4.84 -2.16
C GLY A 389 26.66 3.96 -1.64
N HIS A 390 25.52 3.99 -2.33
CA HIS A 390 24.32 3.26 -1.92
C HIS A 390 24.44 1.74 -2.16
N GLU A 391 24.44 0.95 -1.09
CA GLU A 391 24.56 -0.51 -1.11
C GLU A 391 23.39 -1.16 -0.35
N LEU A 392 23.21 -2.48 -0.51
CA LEU A 392 22.23 -3.23 0.28
C LEU A 392 22.80 -3.51 1.68
N HIS A 393 22.14 -3.00 2.71
CA HIS A 393 22.47 -3.23 4.11
C HIS A 393 21.53 -4.28 4.72
N LEU A 394 22.07 -5.06 5.65
CA LEU A 394 21.34 -6.07 6.40
C LEU A 394 21.54 -5.84 7.90
N TRP A 395 20.45 -5.90 8.66
CA TRP A 395 20.48 -5.77 10.11
C TRP A 395 19.58 -6.81 10.76
N SER A 396 20.04 -7.39 11.88
CA SER A 396 19.26 -8.36 12.66
C SER A 396 19.00 -7.80 14.07
N PRO A 397 17.73 -7.74 14.53
CA PRO A 397 17.41 -7.39 15.91
C PRO A 397 17.85 -8.49 16.89
N LEU A 398 17.95 -9.73 16.40
CA LEU A 398 18.57 -10.81 17.12
C LEU A 398 20.08 -10.53 17.11
N THR A 399 20.64 -10.25 18.27
CA THR A 399 22.09 -10.32 18.42
C THR A 399 22.50 -11.73 18.03
N LEU A 400 23.12 -11.88 16.85
CA LEU A 400 23.88 -13.06 16.52
C LEU A 400 24.92 -13.21 17.65
N ASN A 401 24.66 -14.13 18.56
CA ASN A 401 25.68 -14.59 19.50
C ASN A 401 26.73 -15.32 18.67
N ASP A 402 27.71 -14.60 18.13
CA ASP A 402 28.97 -15.11 17.57
C ASP A 402 28.86 -16.35 16.65
N GLU A 403 27.88 -16.43 15.75
CA GLU A 403 27.88 -17.44 14.68
C GLU A 403 27.97 -16.78 13.30
N TRP A 404 29.05 -17.13 12.60
CA TRP A 404 29.46 -16.59 11.31
C TRP A 404 28.41 -16.90 10.23
N LEU A 405 27.81 -15.87 9.64
CA LEU A 405 27.21 -15.97 8.31
C LEU A 405 28.36 -15.89 7.29
N ILE A 406 28.77 -17.05 6.77
CA ILE A 406 29.66 -17.15 5.61
C ILE A 406 28.80 -16.98 4.35
N TRP A 407 29.16 -16.04 3.49
CA TRP A 407 28.84 -16.11 2.06
C TRP A 407 30.05 -16.60 1.26
#